data_AF-A0A1H2C7X8-F1
#
_entry.id   AF-A0A1H2C7X8-F1
#
_cell.length_a   1.000
_cell.length_b   1.000
_cell.length_c   1.000
_cell.angle_alpha   90.00
_cell.angle_beta   90.00
_cell.angle_gamma   90.00
#
_symmetry.space_group_name_H-M   'P 1'
#
loop_
_entity.id
_entity.type
_entity.pdbx_description
1 polymer ?
#
loop_
_entity_poly.entity_id
_entity_poly.type
_entity_poly.pdbx_seq_one_letter_code
_entity_poly.pdbx_strand_id
1 'polypeptide(L)'
;MPEETKVDVQRLRDLAAVFGALLDEHAQTVDQLYGYVPDLGDFDTARWLGDLVTDRRDTVLAHAAYLRATLAEVDAALLRIAGEFEAAEVDNAAAVDGFGSPPSG
;
A
#
# COMPACT_ATOMS: atom_id res chain seq x y z
N MET A 1 3.36 22.67 -27.90
CA MET A 1 2.17 22.56 -27.04
C MET A 1 2.58 21.62 -25.91
N PRO A 2 2.86 22.10 -24.69
CA PRO A 2 3.18 21.19 -23.60
C PRO A 2 1.90 20.38 -23.29
N GLU A 3 2.03 19.06 -23.20
CA GLU A 3 0.94 18.20 -22.72
C GLU A 3 0.52 18.71 -21.35
N GLU A 4 -0.69 19.23 -21.28
CA GLU A 4 -1.33 19.63 -20.04
C GLU A 4 -1.44 18.37 -19.18
N THR A 5 -0.54 18.23 -18.21
CA THR A 5 -0.46 17.06 -17.34
C THR A 5 -1.60 17.17 -16.34
N LYS A 6 -2.83 16.89 -16.78
CA LYS A 6 -3.99 16.76 -15.90
C LYS A 6 -3.77 15.51 -15.05
N VAL A 7 -3.33 15.73 -13.82
CA VAL A 7 -3.24 14.67 -12.83
C VAL A 7 -4.66 14.30 -12.42
N ASP A 8 -5.02 13.05 -12.69
CA ASP A 8 -6.31 12.48 -12.30
C ASP A 8 -6.20 11.99 -10.85
N VAL A 9 -6.57 12.87 -9.91
CA VAL A 9 -6.54 12.60 -8.47
C VAL A 9 -7.42 11.39 -8.12
N GLN A 10 -8.54 11.20 -8.83
CA GLN A 10 -9.42 10.06 -8.60
C GLN A 10 -8.73 8.75 -8.97
N ARG A 11 -7.99 8.71 -10.09
CA ARG A 11 -7.17 7.52 -10.42
C ARG A 11 -6.11 7.20 -9.38
N LEU A 12 -5.49 8.21 -8.75
CA LEU A 12 -4.53 7.97 -7.67
C LEU A 12 -5.19 7.31 -6.45
N ARG A 13 -6.41 7.74 -6.10
CA ARG A 13 -7.21 7.12 -5.03
C ARG A 13 -7.68 5.72 -5.37
N ASP A 14 -8.11 5.50 -6.61
CA ASP A 14 -8.53 4.18 -7.07
C ASP A 14 -7.34 3.19 -7.02
N LEU A 15 -6.15 3.66 -7.40
CA LEU A 15 -4.92 2.86 -7.31
C LEU A 15 -4.54 2.55 -5.86
N ALA A 16 -4.61 3.53 -4.96
CA ALA A 16 -4.43 3.36 -3.52
C ALA A 16 -5.39 2.29 -2.96
N ALA A 17 -6.68 2.36 -3.30
CA ALA A 17 -7.67 1.37 -2.89
C ALA A 17 -7.34 -0.06 -3.37
N VAL A 18 -6.79 -0.22 -4.58
CA VAL A 18 -6.32 -1.52 -5.08
C VAL A 18 -5.15 -2.05 -4.22
N PHE A 19 -4.20 -1.19 -3.84
CA PHE A 19 -3.10 -1.58 -2.96
C PHE A 19 -3.59 -1.96 -1.56
N GLY A 20 -4.56 -1.22 -1.00
CA GLY A 20 -5.23 -1.58 0.25
C GLY A 20 -5.92 -2.94 0.19
N ALA A 21 -6.66 -3.23 -0.87
CA ALA A 21 -7.33 -4.53 -1.03
C ALA A 21 -6.32 -5.70 -1.13
N LEU A 22 -5.20 -5.50 -1.85
CA LEU A 22 -4.12 -6.49 -1.93
C LEU A 22 -3.48 -6.75 -0.57
N LEU A 23 -3.33 -5.73 0.27
CA LEU A 23 -2.84 -5.86 1.64
C LEU A 23 -3.76 -6.73 2.50
N ASP A 24 -5.08 -6.52 2.40
CA ASP A 24 -6.08 -7.26 3.16
C ASP A 24 -6.14 -8.74 2.75
N GLU A 25 -6.14 -9.03 1.45
CA GLU A 25 -6.11 -10.41 0.93
C GLU A 25 -4.81 -11.13 1.35
N HIS A 26 -3.69 -10.42 1.28
CA HIS A 26 -2.40 -10.95 1.70
C HIS A 26 -2.38 -11.24 3.21
N ALA A 27 -2.95 -10.37 4.05
CA ALA A 27 -3.03 -10.59 5.49
C ALA A 27 -3.75 -11.92 5.83
N GLN A 28 -4.89 -12.19 5.18
CA GLN A 28 -5.63 -13.43 5.39
C GLN A 28 -4.80 -14.68 5.05
N THR A 29 -4.04 -14.64 3.97
CA THR A 29 -3.19 -15.76 3.54
C THR A 29 -2.00 -15.98 4.48
N VAL A 30 -1.38 -14.90 4.95
CA VAL A 30 -0.23 -14.94 5.86
C VAL A 30 -0.62 -15.44 7.25
N ASP A 31 -1.79 -15.03 7.76
CA ASP A 31 -2.29 -15.46 9.06
C ASP A 31 -2.51 -16.97 9.13
N GLN A 32 -2.95 -17.59 8.04
CA GLN A 32 -3.07 -19.05 7.94
C GLN A 32 -1.69 -19.74 8.03
N LEU A 33 -0.66 -19.13 7.46
CA LEU A 33 0.70 -19.66 7.52
C LEU A 33 1.33 -19.49 8.90
N TYR A 34 1.02 -18.39 9.60
CA TYR A 34 1.57 -18.08 10.92
C TYR A 34 1.15 -19.11 11.99
N GLY A 35 -0.08 -19.62 11.89
CA GLY A 35 -0.61 -20.66 12.79
C GLY A 35 -0.17 -22.09 12.47
N TYR A 36 0.51 -22.31 11.34
CA TYR A 36 0.88 -23.66 10.91
C TYR A 36 2.14 -24.15 11.63
N VAL A 37 1.99 -25.20 12.42
CA VAL A 37 3.09 -25.96 13.02
C VAL A 37 3.05 -27.39 12.47
N PRO A 38 4.07 -27.83 11.72
CA PRO A 38 4.12 -29.18 11.19
C PRO A 38 4.33 -30.21 12.31
N ASP A 39 3.40 -31.13 12.50
CA ASP A 39 3.60 -32.34 13.32
C ASP A 39 3.92 -33.51 12.38
N LEU A 40 5.17 -33.96 12.41
CA LEU A 40 5.71 -34.99 11.51
C LEU A 40 6.13 -36.26 12.27
N GLY A 41 5.92 -36.31 13.59
CA GLY A 41 6.41 -37.36 14.48
C GLY A 41 7.83 -37.12 15.03
N ASP A 42 8.33 -38.05 15.84
CA ASP A 42 9.48 -37.81 16.75
C ASP A 42 10.77 -38.60 16.40
N PHE A 43 10.85 -39.13 15.17
CA PHE A 43 12.08 -39.74 14.66
C PHE A 43 12.98 -38.69 14.00
N ASP A 44 14.29 -38.94 13.96
CA ASP A 44 15.27 -37.92 13.56
C ASP A 44 14.98 -37.28 12.19
N THR A 45 14.55 -38.07 11.20
CA THR A 45 14.16 -37.55 9.88
C THR A 45 12.92 -36.65 9.94
N ALA A 46 11.95 -36.97 10.80
CA ALA A 46 10.76 -36.13 10.99
C ALA A 46 11.10 -34.80 11.65
N ARG A 47 11.98 -34.80 12.66
CA ARG A 47 12.48 -33.57 13.29
C ARG A 47 13.22 -32.68 12.29
N TRP A 48 14.13 -33.26 11.50
CA TRP A 48 14.82 -32.51 10.44
C TRP A 48 13.86 -31.92 9.39
N LEU A 49 12.84 -32.68 8.97
CA LEU A 49 11.80 -32.16 8.08
C LEU A 49 10.98 -31.04 8.73
N GLY A 50 10.68 -31.16 10.03
CA GLY A 50 9.95 -30.16 10.80
C GLY A 50 10.72 -28.84 10.87
N ASP A 51 12.01 -28.91 11.15
CA ASP A 51 12.92 -27.75 11.16
C ASP A 51 12.97 -27.10 9.77
N LEU A 52 13.13 -27.90 8.70
CA LEU A 52 13.18 -27.39 7.33
C LEU A 52 11.88 -26.69 6.91
N VAL A 53 10.72 -27.24 7.30
CA VAL A 53 9.42 -26.62 7.02
C VAL A 53 9.25 -25.34 7.82
N THR A 54 9.70 -25.33 9.08
CA THR A 54 9.67 -24.15 9.95
C THR A 54 10.52 -23.02 9.39
N ASP A 55 11.78 -23.28 9.02
CA ASP A 55 12.67 -22.29 8.42
C ASP A 55 12.09 -21.68 7.14
N ARG A 56 11.46 -22.52 6.30
CA ARG A 56 10.80 -22.07 5.06
C ARG A 56 9.58 -21.22 5.35
N ARG A 57 8.74 -21.64 6.30
CA ARG A 57 7.58 -20.86 6.75
C ARG A 57 8.03 -19.49 7.25
N ASP A 58 9.02 -19.44 8.12
CA ASP A 58 9.52 -18.20 8.71
C ASP A 58 10.12 -17.26 7.65
N THR A 59 10.83 -17.83 6.66
CA THR A 59 11.33 -17.07 5.51
C THR A 59 10.20 -16.46 4.69
N VAL A 60 9.14 -17.23 4.41
CA VAL A 60 7.95 -16.73 3.68
C VAL A 60 7.24 -15.65 4.48
N LEU A 61 7.06 -15.83 5.80
CA LEU A 61 6.47 -14.84 6.69
C LEU A 61 7.27 -13.53 6.70
N ALA A 62 8.61 -13.60 6.67
CA ALA A 62 9.45 -12.41 6.59
C ALA A 62 9.28 -11.66 5.25
N HIS A 63 9.22 -12.39 4.12
CA HIS A 63 8.99 -11.78 2.80
C HIS A 63 7.58 -11.15 2.72
N ALA A 64 6.59 -11.84 3.27
CA ALA A 64 5.23 -11.33 3.39
C ALA A 64 5.20 -10.02 4.21
N ALA A 65 5.89 -9.96 5.35
CA ALA A 65 5.98 -8.74 6.15
C ALA A 65 6.61 -7.58 5.36
N TYR A 66 7.68 -7.84 4.60
CA TYR A 66 8.32 -6.84 3.75
C TYR A 66 7.41 -6.33 2.62
N LEU A 67 6.71 -7.26 1.94
CA LEU A 67 5.74 -6.90 0.90
C LEU A 67 4.62 -6.03 1.48
N ARG A 68 4.08 -6.40 2.64
CA ARG A 68 3.06 -5.61 3.34
C ARG A 68 3.54 -4.19 3.66
N ALA A 69 4.75 -4.03 4.18
CA ALA A 69 5.32 -2.71 4.46
C ALA A 69 5.43 -1.87 3.18
N THR A 70 5.94 -2.46 2.10
CA THR A 70 6.12 -1.78 0.82
C THR A 70 4.79 -1.32 0.22
N LEU A 71 3.76 -2.18 0.20
CA LEU A 71 2.45 -1.81 -0.34
C LEU A 71 1.79 -0.71 0.49
N ALA A 72 1.94 -0.73 1.83
CA ALA A 72 1.43 0.31 2.70
C ALA A 72 2.13 1.67 2.49
N GLU A 73 3.44 1.66 2.23
CA GLU A 73 4.19 2.87 1.87
C GLU A 73 3.72 3.47 0.53
N VAL A 74 3.47 2.61 -0.46
CA VAL A 74 2.96 3.04 -1.78
C VAL A 74 1.56 3.63 -1.66
N ASP A 75 0.65 2.96 -0.93
CA ASP A 75 -0.70 3.47 -0.66
C ASP A 75 -0.68 4.85 0.02
N ALA A 76 0.10 4.99 1.09
CA ALA A 76 0.25 6.26 1.80
C ALA A 76 0.85 7.37 0.91
N ALA A 77 1.83 7.02 0.05
CA ALA A 77 2.42 7.97 -0.88
C ALA A 77 1.41 8.46 -1.93
N LEU A 78 0.59 7.56 -2.49
CA LEU A 78 -0.45 7.91 -3.47
C LEU A 78 -1.51 8.82 -2.86
N LEU A 79 -1.97 8.52 -1.64
CA LEU A 79 -2.93 9.35 -0.93
C LEU A 79 -2.35 10.73 -0.58
N ARG A 80 -1.08 10.80 -0.17
CA ARG A 80 -0.39 12.06 0.09
C ARG A 80 -0.30 12.91 -1.19
N ILE A 81 0.12 12.32 -2.31
CA ILE A 81 0.20 13.03 -3.59
C ILE A 81 -1.19 13.55 -3.99
N ALA A 82 -2.22 12.71 -3.88
CA ALA A 82 -3.59 13.12 -4.18
C ALA A 82 -4.04 14.34 -3.34
N GLY A 83 -3.74 14.34 -2.04
CA GLY A 83 -4.06 15.48 -1.16
C GLY A 83 -3.26 16.74 -1.48
N GLU A 84 -1.97 16.60 -1.84
CA GLU A 84 -1.13 17.74 -2.26
C GLU A 84 -1.65 18.38 -3.55
N PHE A 85 -2.14 17.59 -4.50
CA PHE A 85 -2.77 18.11 -5.72
C PHE A 85 -4.06 18.88 -5.44
N GLU A 86 -4.95 18.34 -4.61
CA GLU A 86 -6.20 19.03 -4.26
C GLU A 86 -5.94 20.34 -3.50
N ALA A 87 -4.97 20.35 -2.58
CA ALA A 87 -4.58 21.58 -1.89
C ALA A 87 -4.06 22.63 -2.88
N ALA A 88 -3.20 22.23 -3.81
CA ALA A 88 -2.70 23.13 -4.85
C ALA A 88 -3.83 23.65 -5.77
N GLU A 89 -4.83 22.83 -6.10
CA GLU A 89 -6.00 23.27 -6.86
C GLU A 89 -6.84 24.30 -6.09
N VAL A 90 -7.08 24.08 -4.80
CA VAL A 90 -7.80 25.03 -3.94
C VAL A 90 -7.07 26.36 -3.83
N ASP A 91 -5.75 26.33 -3.59
CA ASP A 91 -4.92 27.53 -3.50
C ASP A 91 -4.92 28.31 -4.82
N ASN A 92 -4.81 27.61 -5.95
CA ASN A 92 -4.88 28.21 -7.27
C ASN A 92 -6.25 28.84 -7.56
N ALA A 93 -7.35 28.16 -7.19
CA ALA A 93 -8.71 28.69 -7.35
C ALA A 93 -8.90 29.98 -6.53
N ALA A 94 -8.45 29.98 -5.27
CA ALA A 94 -8.50 31.16 -4.41
C ALA A 94 -7.70 32.34 -4.96
N ALA A 95 -6.52 32.09 -5.54
CA ALA A 95 -5.72 33.11 -6.18
C ALA A 95 -6.42 33.70 -7.42
N VAL A 96 -7.05 32.88 -8.25
CA VAL A 96 -7.78 33.34 -9.45
C VAL A 96 -9.01 34.16 -9.06
N ASP A 97 -9.78 33.75 -8.06
CA ASP A 97 -10.93 34.52 -7.55
C ASP A 97 -10.51 35.88 -6.99
N GLY A 98 -9.35 35.94 -6.33
CA GLY A 98 -8.75 37.18 -5.84
C GLY A 98 -8.35 38.17 -6.96
N PHE A 99 -8.06 37.68 -8.17
CA PHE A 99 -7.80 38.52 -9.35
C PHE A 99 -9.07 38.95 -10.10
N GLY A 100 -10.18 38.20 -9.96
CA GLY A 100 -11.43 38.42 -10.70
C GLY A 100 -12.36 39.49 -10.12
N SER A 101 -12.12 39.97 -8.90
CA SER A 101 -12.94 41.01 -8.27
C SER A 101 -12.37 42.41 -8.55
N PRO A 102 -13.05 43.28 -9.33
CA PRO A 102 -12.59 44.66 -9.52
C PRO A 102 -12.67 45.43 -8.19
N PRO A 103 -11.76 46.39 -7.94
CA PRO A 103 -11.82 47.22 -6.75
C PRO A 103 -13.15 47.96 -6.73
N SER A 104 -13.90 47.81 -5.63
CA SER A 104 -15.10 48.58 -5.35
C SER A 104 -14.70 50.02 -5.02
N GLY A 105 -14.48 50.82 -6.06
CA GLY A 105 -14.31 52.27 -5.99
C GLY A 105 -15.65 52.99 -5.99
#